data_AF-A0A1D2MPE6-F1
#
_entry.id   AF-A0A1D2MPE6-F1
#
_cell.length_a   1.000
_cell.length_b   1.000
_cell.length_c   1.000
_cell.angle_alpha   90.00
_cell.angle_beta   90.00
_cell.angle_gamma   90.00
#
_symmetry.space_group_name_H-M   'P 1'
#
loop_
_entity.id
_entity.type
_entity.pdbx_description
1 polymer ?
#
loop_
_entity_poly.entity_id
_entity_poly.type
_entity_poly.pdbx_seq_one_letter_code
_entity_poly.pdbx_strand_id
1 'polypeptide(L)'
;MASSLILKFSECPPADDGMERFACPSTDRLGRYRCVDDHVLCDGFIDCPGKEDEDLQACMFYKTTKAHLDVLADALLRWARGKR
;
A
#
# COMPACT_ATOMS: atom_id res chain seq x y z
N MET A 1 8.66 -28.58 -9.73
CA MET A 1 9.55 -27.87 -8.77
C MET A 1 10.15 -26.67 -9.50
N ALA A 2 9.41 -25.57 -9.61
CA ALA A 2 9.90 -24.35 -10.27
C ALA A 2 9.95 -23.22 -9.24
N SER A 3 11.18 -22.93 -8.81
CA SER A 3 11.69 -21.65 -8.28
C SER A 3 10.91 -20.93 -7.17
N SER A 4 11.16 -21.32 -5.91
CA SER A 4 10.85 -20.52 -4.71
C SER A 4 11.87 -19.39 -4.42
N LEU A 5 12.54 -18.83 -5.44
CA LEU A 5 13.69 -17.94 -5.24
C LEU A 5 13.62 -16.59 -5.98
N ILE A 6 12.44 -16.18 -6.43
CA ILE A 6 12.22 -14.79 -6.87
C ILE A 6 11.31 -14.11 -5.83
N LEU A 7 11.92 -13.37 -4.91
CA LEU A 7 11.32 -12.29 -4.12
C LEU A 7 10.22 -12.69 -3.11
N LYS A 8 10.62 -13.22 -1.95
CA LYS A 8 9.88 -13.02 -0.70
C LYS A 8 10.08 -11.56 -0.24
N PHE A 9 9.66 -10.60 -1.07
CA PHE A 9 9.64 -9.19 -0.68
C PHE A 9 8.49 -9.07 0.35
N SER A 10 8.85 -9.26 1.63
CA SER A 10 8.07 -8.79 2.77
C SER A 10 6.57 -9.16 2.78
N GLU A 11 6.26 -10.43 3.09
CA GLU A 11 4.89 -10.94 3.27
C GLU A 11 4.16 -10.20 4.40
N CYS A 12 3.35 -9.21 4.05
CA CYS A 12 2.32 -8.69 4.93
C CYS A 12 1.03 -9.48 4.68
N PRO A 13 0.54 -10.25 5.65
CA PRO A 13 -0.75 -10.91 5.49
C PRO A 13 -1.83 -9.83 5.28
N PRO A 14 -2.85 -10.11 4.46
CA PRO A 14 -4.00 -9.21 4.34
C PRO A 14 -4.62 -8.96 5.72
N ALA A 15 -5.16 -7.77 5.90
CA ALA A 15 -5.89 -7.41 7.10
C ALA A 15 -7.15 -8.27 7.27
N ASP A 16 -7.69 -8.34 8.49
CA ASP A 16 -8.88 -9.15 8.79
C ASP A 16 -10.13 -8.71 7.99
N ASP A 17 -10.16 -7.47 7.52
CA ASP A 17 -11.19 -6.90 6.65
C ASP A 17 -10.94 -7.15 5.14
N GLY A 18 -9.85 -7.84 4.81
CA GLY A 18 -9.44 -8.15 3.44
C GLY A 18 -8.65 -7.04 2.75
N MET A 19 -8.34 -5.93 3.42
CA MET A 19 -7.52 -4.87 2.86
C MET A 19 -6.08 -5.34 2.70
N GLU A 20 -5.46 -5.00 1.55
CA GLU A 20 -4.04 -5.28 1.35
C GLU A 20 -3.18 -4.46 2.30
N ARG A 21 -2.12 -5.10 2.80
CA ARG A 21 -1.11 -4.46 3.63
C ARG A 21 0.21 -4.43 2.89
N PHE A 22 0.94 -3.34 3.05
CA PHE A 22 2.25 -3.12 2.48
C PHE A 22 3.30 -3.23 3.56
N ALA A 23 4.45 -3.77 3.22
CA ALA A 23 5.58 -3.74 4.12
C ALA A 23 6.41 -2.47 3.91
N CYS A 24 6.80 -1.85 5.01
CA CYS A 24 7.83 -0.81 5.00
C CYS A 24 9.13 -1.37 4.39
N PRO A 25 9.80 -0.63 3.48
CA PRO A 25 11.04 -1.07 2.85
C PRO A 25 12.17 -1.34 3.85
N SER A 26 12.34 -0.46 4.85
CA SER A 26 13.31 -0.67 5.94
C SER A 26 12.72 -1.47 7.09
N THR A 27 13.57 -2.28 7.71
CA THR A 27 13.24 -3.01 8.92
C THR A 27 13.42 -2.16 10.17
N ASP A 28 12.78 -2.57 11.27
CA ASP A 28 12.99 -1.96 12.59
C ASP A 28 14.39 -2.30 13.15
N ARG A 29 14.70 -1.78 14.35
CA ARG A 29 15.99 -2.04 15.03
C ARG A 29 16.28 -3.51 15.32
N LEU A 30 15.26 -4.38 15.27
CA LEU A 30 15.36 -5.82 15.48
C LEU A 30 15.38 -6.59 14.15
N GLY A 31 15.41 -5.90 13.01
CA GLY A 31 15.40 -6.52 11.68
C GLY A 31 14.04 -7.02 11.23
N ARG A 32 12.93 -6.55 11.83
CA ARG A 32 11.56 -6.97 11.48
C ARG A 32 10.92 -5.99 10.51
N TYR A 33 10.19 -6.51 9.53
CA TYR A 33 9.36 -5.70 8.64
C TYR A 33 8.09 -5.24 9.37
N ARG A 34 7.71 -3.98 9.16
CA ARG A 34 6.44 -3.44 9.61
C ARG A 34 5.44 -3.47 8.47
N CYS A 35 4.22 -3.91 8.76
CA CYS A 35 3.10 -3.87 7.83
C CYS A 35 2.20 -2.67 8.13
N VAL A 36 1.82 -1.96 7.08
CA VAL A 36 0.95 -0.78 7.09
C VAL A 36 -0.17 -0.96 6.07
N ASP A 37 -1.33 -0.37 6.31
CA ASP A 37 -2.39 -0.29 5.30
C ASP A 37 -2.30 1.03 4.51
N ASP A 38 -3.16 1.23 3.52
CA ASP A 38 -3.09 2.41 2.65
C ASP A 38 -3.55 3.71 3.32
N HIS A 39 -4.21 3.67 4.48
CA HIS A 39 -4.71 4.87 5.16
C HIS A 39 -3.61 5.62 5.89
N VAL A 40 -2.56 4.92 6.32
CA VAL A 40 -1.41 5.50 7.02
C VAL A 40 -0.28 5.92 6.06
N LEU A 41 -0.49 5.78 4.75
CA LEU A 41 0.45 6.31 3.77
C LEU A 41 0.18 7.79 3.54
N CYS A 42 1.18 8.64 3.82
CA CYS A 42 1.15 10.08 3.57
C CYS A 42 0.06 10.83 4.36
N ASP A 43 -0.21 10.38 5.58
CA ASP A 43 -1.18 10.91 6.53
C ASP A 43 -0.57 11.97 7.47
N GLY A 44 0.75 12.14 7.44
CA GLY A 44 1.51 13.10 8.24
C GLY A 44 2.12 12.52 9.52
N PHE A 45 1.98 11.21 9.76
CA PHE A 45 2.62 10.48 10.85
C PHE A 45 3.67 9.52 10.31
N ILE A 46 4.75 9.32 11.07
CA ILE A 46 5.81 8.37 10.68
C ILE A 46 5.45 7.00 11.25
N ASP A 47 4.95 6.14 10.39
CA ASP A 47 4.62 4.75 10.68
C ASP A 47 5.75 3.80 10.29
N CYS A 48 6.45 4.05 9.18
CA CYS A 48 7.57 3.21 8.78
C CYS A 48 8.88 3.58 9.52
N PRO A 49 9.73 2.59 9.87
CA PRO A 49 11.00 2.86 10.58
C PRO A 49 11.94 3.81 9.84
N GLY A 50 11.94 3.79 8.50
CA GLY A 50 12.74 4.65 7.65
C GLY A 50 12.01 5.89 7.13
N LYS A 51 10.78 6.14 7.61
CA LYS A 51 9.90 7.24 7.16
C LYS A 51 9.49 7.16 5.69
N GLU A 52 9.56 5.98 5.08
CA GLU A 52 9.27 5.80 3.65
C GLU A 52 7.81 6.09 3.29
N ASP A 53 6.90 5.90 4.24
CA ASP A 53 5.49 6.26 4.20
C ASP A 53 5.25 7.77 4.09
N GLU A 54 6.21 8.58 4.52
CA GLU A 54 6.15 10.05 4.52
C GLU A 54 7.26 10.70 3.66
N ASP A 55 7.91 9.92 2.80
CA ASP A 55 8.87 10.47 1.84
C ASP A 55 8.17 11.43 0.87
N LEU A 56 8.70 12.64 0.75
CA LEU A 56 8.03 13.71 0.00
C LEU A 56 7.81 13.37 -1.49
N GLN A 57 8.76 12.68 -2.11
CA GLN A 57 8.65 12.32 -3.52
C GLN A 57 7.68 11.15 -3.68
N ALA A 58 7.81 10.12 -2.85
CA ALA A 58 6.88 8.99 -2.82
C ALA A 58 5.43 9.46 -2.61
N CYS A 59 5.22 10.37 -1.65
CA CYS A 59 3.90 10.91 -1.36
C CYS A 59 3.30 11.74 -2.49
N MET A 60 4.11 12.50 -3.23
CA MET A 60 3.63 13.24 -4.41
C MET A 60 3.08 12.27 -5.46
N PHE A 61 3.81 11.20 -5.75
CA PHE A 61 3.37 10.18 -6.71
C PHE A 61 2.18 9.36 -6.19
N TYR A 62 2.19 8.97 -4.92
CA TYR A 62 1.09 8.22 -4.29
C TYR A 62 -0.22 9.01 -4.35
N LYS A 63 -0.22 10.27 -3.88
CA LYS A 63 -1.42 11.12 -3.85
C LYS A 63 -2.00 11.34 -5.25
N THR A 64 -1.13 11.62 -6.22
CA THR A 64 -1.54 11.82 -7.62
C THR A 64 -2.13 10.54 -8.20
N THR A 65 -1.48 9.39 -7.98
CA THR A 65 -1.94 8.10 -8.49
C THR A 65 -3.26 7.67 -7.85
N LYS A 66 -3.39 7.79 -6.51
CA LYS A 66 -4.61 7.47 -5.77
C LYS A 66 -5.79 8.30 -6.26
N ALA A 67 -5.62 9.62 -6.41
CA ALA A 67 -6.66 10.49 -6.93
C ALA A 67 -7.18 10.06 -8.31
N HIS A 68 -6.30 9.62 -9.22
CA HIS A 68 -6.73 9.13 -10.53
C HIS A 68 -7.39 7.75 -10.46
N LEU A 69 -6.91 6.85 -9.59
CA LEU A 69 -7.52 5.54 -9.38
C LEU A 69 -8.93 5.68 -8.77
N ASP A 70 -9.14 6.61 -7.86
CA ASP A 70 -10.46 6.88 -7.26
C ASP A 70 -11.48 7.31 -8.32
N VAL A 71 -11.07 8.16 -9.28
CA VAL A 71 -11.91 8.55 -10.41
C VAL A 71 -12.27 7.34 -11.29
N LEU A 72 -11.31 6.46 -11.57
CA LEU A 72 -11.55 5.24 -12.35
C LEU A 72 -12.48 4.28 -11.61
N ALA A 73 -12.26 4.07 -10.32
CA ALA A 73 -13.08 3.21 -9.47
C ALA A 73 -14.53 3.71 -9.43
N ASP A 74 -14.74 5.00 -9.22
CA ASP A 74 -16.08 5.60 -9.25
C ASP A 74 -16.76 5.46 -10.62
N ALA A 75 -16.04 5.70 -11.72
CA ALA A 75 -16.56 5.50 -13.07
C ALA A 75 -17.00 4.04 -13.32
N LEU A 76 -16.18 3.06 -12.90
CA LEU A 76 -16.49 1.64 -13.01
C LEU A 76 -17.69 1.23 -12.16
N LEU A 77 -17.76 1.73 -10.92
CA LEU A 77 -18.88 1.45 -10.02
C LEU A 77 -20.19 2.04 -10.52
N ARG A 78 -20.18 3.26 -11.08
CA ARG A 78 -21.34 3.87 -11.73
C ARG A 78 -21.78 3.08 -12.94
N TRP A 79 -20.85 2.65 -13.78
CA TRP A 79 -21.14 1.79 -14.94
C TRP A 79 -21.77 0.46 -14.51
N ALA A 80 -21.21 -0.20 -13.49
CA ALA A 80 -21.72 -1.48 -12.99
C ALA A 80 -23.14 -1.38 -12.43
N ARG A 81 -23.48 -0.26 -11.77
CA ARG A 81 -24.83 0.01 -11.24
C ARG A 81 -25.86 0.26 -12.34
N GLY A 82 -25.49 0.95 -13.41
CA GLY A 82 -26.36 1.23 -14.56
C GLY A 82 -26.51 0.09 -15.56
N LYS A 83 -25.77 -1.02 -15.38
CA LYS A 83 -25.84 -2.23 -16.21
C LYS A 83 -26.84 -3.27 -15.69
N ARG A 84 -27.73 -2.86 -14.78
CA ARG A 84 -28.90 -3.65 -14.35
C ARG A 84 -30.13 -3.26 -15.14
#